data_AF-A0A9D4L4P8-F1
#
_entry.id   AF-A0A9D4L4P8-F1
#
_cell.length_a   1.000
_cell.length_b   1.000
_cell.length_c   1.000
_cell.angle_alpha   90.00
_cell.angle_beta   90.00
_cell.angle_gamma   90.00
#
_symmetry.space_group_name_H-M   'P 1'
#
loop_
_entity.id
_entity.type
_entity.pdbx_description
1 polymer ?
#
loop_
_entity_poly.entity_id
_entity_poly.type
_entity_poly.pdbx_seq_one_letter_code
_entity_poly.pdbx_strand_id
1 'polypeptide(L)'
;MKAASMLDNSPEDTTSVVLLTDPRSVLEALINNTSPKLAKLMTRLSNNLNKALQWIPAHCGVSGNGEADQLAKQGEKQSNQIPRFHTERKSPS
;
A
#
# COMPACT_ATOMS: atom_id res chain seq x y z
N MET A 1 5.56 8.70 50.51
CA MET A 1 6.20 8.12 49.31
C MET A 1 5.66 8.80 48.06
N LYS A 2 6.46 8.83 47.00
CA LYS A 2 6.32 9.58 45.74
C LYS A 2 5.03 9.35 44.96
N ALA A 3 4.67 10.40 44.22
CA ALA A 3 3.65 10.47 43.17
C ALA A 3 3.76 9.36 42.11
N ALA A 4 2.62 8.90 41.63
CA ALA A 4 2.46 8.22 40.36
C ALA A 4 1.36 8.92 39.55
N SER A 5 1.63 10.19 39.22
CA SER A 5 1.11 10.79 37.99
C SER A 5 1.85 10.16 36.83
N MET A 6 1.12 9.52 35.91
CA MET A 6 1.48 9.16 34.52
C MET A 6 0.90 7.78 34.22
N LEU A 7 -0.27 7.77 33.62
CA LEU A 7 -0.42 7.32 32.24
C LEU A 7 -1.87 7.57 31.88
N ASP A 8 -2.07 8.74 31.29
CA ASP A 8 -3.10 9.01 30.31
C ASP A 8 -2.92 7.99 29.16
N ASN A 9 -3.31 6.73 29.41
CA ASN A 9 -3.52 5.77 28.35
C ASN A 9 -4.94 6.03 27.84
N SER A 10 -5.14 7.17 27.17
CA SER A 10 -6.13 7.18 26.10
C SER A 10 -5.75 6.01 25.20
N PRO A 11 -6.64 5.05 24.91
CA PRO A 11 -6.39 4.17 23.80
C PRO A 11 -6.15 5.09 22.61
N GLU A 12 -4.94 5.11 22.05
CA GLU A 12 -4.79 5.69 20.73
C GLU A 12 -5.82 4.96 19.87
N ASP A 13 -6.76 5.70 19.27
CA ASP A 13 -7.81 5.19 18.38
C ASP A 13 -7.17 4.57 17.15
N THR A 14 -6.55 3.41 17.34
CA THR A 14 -5.81 2.69 16.31
C THR A 14 -6.85 2.08 15.38
N THR A 15 -6.97 2.66 14.20
CA THR A 15 -7.92 2.17 13.20
C THR A 15 -7.33 0.92 12.55
N SER A 16 -8.03 -0.20 12.66
CA SER A 16 -7.66 -1.44 11.99
C SER A 16 -8.11 -1.44 10.53
N VAL A 17 -7.18 -1.72 9.61
CA VAL A 17 -7.43 -1.76 8.17
C VAL A 17 -6.94 -3.09 7.61
N VAL A 18 -7.80 -3.74 6.83
CA VAL A 18 -7.46 -4.93 6.05
C VAL A 18 -7.38 -4.56 4.57
N LEU A 19 -6.21 -4.78 3.97
CA LEU A 19 -5.95 -4.61 2.55
C LEU A 19 -6.13 -5.97 1.86
N LEU A 20 -7.03 -6.03 0.88
CA LEU A 20 -7.27 -7.24 0.08
C LEU A 20 -6.53 -7.16 -1.24
N THR A 21 -5.93 -8.26 -1.67
CA THR A 21 -5.20 -8.35 -2.95
C THR A 21 -5.39 -9.71 -3.60
N ASP A 22 -5.54 -9.77 -4.92
CA ASP A 22 -5.69 -11.00 -5.69
C ASP A 22 -4.39 -11.59 -6.30
N PRO A 23 -3.29 -10.83 -6.52
CA PRO A 23 -2.00 -11.44 -6.81
C PRO A 23 -1.34 -11.97 -5.54
N ARG A 24 -1.18 -13.30 -5.48
CA ARG A 24 -0.43 -13.97 -4.41
C ARG A 24 1.03 -13.49 -4.31
N SER A 25 1.62 -13.09 -5.44
CA SER A 25 2.99 -12.57 -5.52
C SER A 25 3.20 -11.30 -4.68
N VAL A 26 2.16 -10.49 -4.44
CA VAL A 26 2.27 -9.29 -3.59
C VAL A 26 2.47 -9.68 -2.13
N LEU A 27 1.74 -10.69 -1.66
CA LEU A 27 1.89 -11.22 -0.32
C LEU A 27 3.27 -11.88 -0.15
N GLU A 28 3.69 -12.69 -1.12
CA GLU A 28 5.01 -13.32 -1.12
C GLU A 28 6.14 -12.27 -1.14
N ALA A 29 5.98 -11.19 -1.91
CA ALA A 29 6.97 -10.12 -1.97
C ALA A 29 7.09 -9.33 -0.66
N LEU A 30 5.99 -9.22 0.09
CA LEU A 30 6.00 -8.61 1.42
C LEU A 30 6.63 -9.54 2.46
N ILE A 31 6.23 -10.81 2.50
CA ILE A 31 6.73 -11.81 3.45
C ILE A 31 8.22 -12.05 3.25
N ASN A 32 8.65 -12.24 2.00
CA ASN A 32 10.06 -12.50 1.66
C ASN A 32 10.87 -11.20 1.54
N ASN A 33 10.25 -10.03 1.76
CA ASN A 33 10.84 -8.71 1.62
C ASN A 33 11.59 -8.50 0.29
N THR A 34 11.09 -9.08 -0.81
CA THR A 34 11.74 -9.02 -2.13
C THR A 34 11.41 -7.74 -2.89
N SER A 35 10.46 -6.94 -2.38
CA SER A 35 10.12 -5.62 -2.93
C SER A 35 10.30 -4.52 -1.88
N PRO A 36 11.47 -3.84 -1.85
CA PRO A 36 11.71 -2.71 -0.95
C PRO A 36 10.72 -1.57 -1.13
N LYS A 37 10.20 -1.41 -2.35
CA LYS A 37 9.16 -0.41 -2.67
C LYS A 37 7.86 -0.73 -1.94
N LEU A 38 7.42 -1.99 -1.97
CA LEU A 38 6.20 -2.44 -1.29
C LEU A 38 6.34 -2.28 0.23
N ALA A 39 7.46 -2.74 0.81
CA ALA A 39 7.73 -2.58 2.24
C ALA A 39 7.68 -1.11 2.68
N LYS A 40 8.36 -0.22 1.94
CA LYS A 40 8.34 1.22 2.21
C LYS A 40 6.93 1.83 2.12
N LEU A 41 6.10 1.39 1.18
CA LEU A 41 4.72 1.85 1.07
C LEU A 41 3.87 1.39 2.27
N MET A 42 4.01 0.13 2.69
CA MET A 42 3.31 -0.40 3.86
C MET A 42 3.68 0.33 5.16
N THR A 43 4.94 0.74 5.31
CA THR A 43 5.39 1.60 6.41
C THR A 43 4.83 3.01 6.32
N ARG A 44 4.67 3.57 5.11
CA ARG A 44 4.14 4.93 4.90
C ARG A 44 2.64 5.06 5.11
N LEU A 45 1.87 3.99 4.94
CA LEU A 45 0.48 3.97 5.41
C LEU A 45 0.51 4.29 6.91
N SER A 46 -0.29 5.25 7.38
CA SER A 46 -0.17 5.88 8.71
C SER A 46 0.28 4.94 9.84
N ASN A 47 1.17 5.43 10.70
CA ASN A 47 1.76 4.66 11.81
C ASN A 47 0.70 4.22 12.84
N ASN A 48 -0.43 4.92 12.91
CA ASN A 48 -1.51 4.64 13.85
C ASN A 48 -2.53 3.63 13.31
N LEU A 49 -2.22 2.97 12.19
CA LEU A 49 -3.06 1.94 11.60
C LEU A 49 -2.52 0.55 11.95
N ASN A 50 -3.40 -0.28 12.50
CA ASN A 50 -3.15 -1.72 12.57
C ASN A 50 -3.50 -2.31 11.20
N LYS A 51 -2.49 -2.81 10.47
CA LYS A 51 -2.59 -3.14 9.04
C LYS A 51 -2.45 -4.65 8.83
N ALA A 52 -3.41 -5.24 8.12
CA ALA A 52 -3.30 -6.61 7.61
C ALA A 52 -3.35 -6.60 6.08
N LEU A 53 -2.53 -7.44 5.44
CA LEU A 53 -2.61 -7.72 4.00
C LEU A 53 -3.09 -9.15 3.81
N GLN A 54 -4.23 -9.33 3.15
CA GLN A 54 -4.85 -10.64 2.94
C GLN A 54 -4.98 -10.90 1.44
N TRP A 55 -4.53 -12.09 1.04
CA TRP A 55 -4.76 -12.58 -0.32
C TRP A 55 -6.18 -13.13 -0.48
N ILE A 56 -6.84 -12.83 -1.59
CA ILE A 56 -8.13 -13.38 -2.00
C ILE A 56 -8.07 -13.92 -3.44
N PRO A 57 -8.84 -14.94 -3.82
CA PRO A 57 -8.90 -15.36 -5.22
C PRO A 57 -9.54 -14.27 -6.10
N ALA A 58 -9.08 -14.14 -7.35
CA ALA A 58 -9.76 -13.29 -8.33
C ALA A 58 -11.19 -13.81 -8.58
N HIS A 59 -12.12 -12.90 -8.85
CA HIS A 59 -13.52 -13.22 -9.15
C HIS A 59 -14.25 -14.02 -8.05
N CYS A 60 -13.83 -13.92 -6.79
CA CYS A 60 -14.45 -14.61 -5.65
C CYS A 60 -15.77 -13.98 -5.15
N GLY A 61 -16.36 -13.03 -5.89
CA GLY A 61 -17.59 -12.34 -5.49
C GLY A 61 -17.42 -11.27 -4.40
N VAL A 62 -16.18 -10.96 -3.98
CA VAL A 62 -15.90 -9.82 -3.10
C VAL A 62 -16.22 -8.52 -3.85
N SER A 63 -17.23 -7.80 -3.35
CA SER A 63 -17.62 -6.50 -3.87
C SER A 63 -16.43 -5.53 -3.84
N GLY A 64 -16.22 -4.79 -4.92
CA GLY A 64 -15.12 -3.84 -5.07
C GLY A 64 -13.80 -4.43 -5.59
N ASN A 65 -13.56 -5.75 -5.51
CA ASN A 65 -12.33 -6.35 -6.06
C ASN A 65 -12.26 -6.19 -7.59
N GLY A 66 -13.37 -6.50 -8.28
CA GLY A 66 -13.46 -6.32 -9.73
C GLY A 66 -13.39 -4.85 -10.16
N GLU A 67 -13.95 -3.94 -9.37
CA GLU A 67 -13.87 -2.50 -9.62
C GLU A 67 -12.43 -1.99 -9.44
N ALA A 68 -11.73 -2.41 -8.38
CA ALA A 68 -10.33 -2.07 -8.15
C ALA A 68 -9.42 -2.52 -9.31
N ASP A 69 -9.60 -3.74 -9.82
CA ASP A 69 -8.89 -4.23 -11.00
C ASP A 69 -9.20 -3.41 -12.27
N GLN A 70 -10.47 -3.05 -12.50
CA GLN A 70 -10.86 -2.19 -13.61
C GLN A 70 -10.22 -0.79 -13.51
N LEU A 71 -10.23 -0.19 -12.32
CA LEU A 71 -9.62 1.12 -12.06
C LEU A 71 -8.10 1.07 -12.24
N ALA A 72 -7.44 -0.01 -11.79
CA ALA A 72 -6.00 -0.21 -11.98
C ALA A 72 -5.65 -0.27 -13.48
N LYS A 73 -6.42 -1.05 -14.27
CA LYS A 73 -6.26 -1.14 -15.73
C LYS A 73 -6.50 0.19 -16.44
N GLN A 74 -7.47 0.99 -15.97
CA GLN A 74 -7.69 2.33 -16.51
C GLN A 74 -6.53 3.28 -16.20
N GLY A 75 -5.99 3.24 -14.98
CA GLY A 75 -4.82 4.02 -14.58
C GLY A 75 -3.57 3.70 -15.40
N GLU A 76 -3.35 2.42 -15.72
CA GLU A 76 -2.27 2.00 -16.61
C GLU A 76 -2.42 2.61 -18.01
N LYS A 77 -3.63 2.57 -18.58
CA LYS A 77 -3.92 3.14 -19.91
C LYS A 77 -3.72 4.66 -19.95
N GLN A 78 -4.08 5.37 -18.87
CA GLN A 78 -3.88 6.82 -18.77
C GLN A 78 -2.40 7.20 -18.61
N SER A 79 -1.61 6.42 -17.86
CA SER A 79 -0.17 6.62 -17.72
C SER A 79 0.57 6.52 -19.06
N ASN A 80 0.12 5.65 -19.97
CA ASN A 80 0.70 5.50 -21.30
C ASN A 80 0.33 6.62 -22.28
N GLN A 81 -0.60 7.52 -21.93
CA GLN A 81 -0.98 8.67 -22.75
C GLN A 81 -0.29 9.97 -22.34
N ILE A 82 0.40 9.99 -21.20
CA ILE A 82 1.25 11.13 -20.81
C ILE A 82 2.55 11.05 -21.63
N PRO A 83 2.88 12.03 -22.48
CA PRO A 83 4.17 12.05 -23.17
C PRO A 83 5.27 12.06 -22.11
N ARG A 84 6.08 10.99 -22.03
CA ARG A 84 7.32 11.02 -21.26
C ARG A 84 8.25 12.02 -21.93
N PHE A 85 8.25 13.27 -21.49
CA PHE A 85 9.27 14.23 -21.87
C PHE A 85 10.64 13.66 -21.43
N HIS A 86 11.34 13.01 -22.36
CA HIS A 86 12.74 12.64 -22.19
C HIS A 86 13.54 13.94 -22.27
N THR A 87 13.84 14.55 -21.13
CA THR A 87 14.91 15.55 -21.09
C THR A 87 16.23 14.80 -21.13
N GLU A 88 16.65 14.43 -22.34
CA GLU A 88 18.04 14.09 -22.62
C GLU A 88 18.85 15.39 -22.49
N ARG A 89 19.40 15.64 -21.30
CA ARG A 89 20.45 16.66 -21.16
C ARG A 89 21.71 16.08 -21.78
N LYS A 90 21.91 16.37 -23.07
CA LYS A 90 23.20 16.20 -23.73
C LYS A 90 24.17 17.21 -23.10
N SER A 91 25.16 16.72 -22.38
CA SER A 91 26.30 17.52 -21.90
C SER A 91 27.09 17.99 -23.12
N PRO A 92 27.38 19.29 -23.29
CA PRO A 92 28.29 19.75 -24.34
C PRO A 92 29.72 19.32 -23.98
N SER A 93 30.43 18.86 -25.01
CA SER A 93 31.88 18.56 -25.00
C SER A 93 32.70 19.82 -25.13
#